data_AF-A0A940CCL2-F1
#
_entry.id   AF-A0A940CCL2-F1
#
_cell.length_a   1.000
_cell.length_b   1.000
_cell.length_c   1.000
_cell.angle_alpha   90.00
_cell.angle_beta   90.00
_cell.angle_gamma   90.00
#
_symmetry.space_group_name_H-M   'P 1'
#
loop_
_entity.id
_entity.type
_entity.pdbx_description
1 polymer ?
#
loop_
_entity_poly.entity_id
_entity_poly.type
_entity_poly.pdbx_seq_one_letter_code
_entity_poly.pdbx_strand_id
1 'polypeptide(L)'
;MKICRRAIECIQVINDDGDVRVCGWLKDGGIVGRLAEQSMSEIYNGAHAKQIKEMHLNGDYSNCNPNACPYVANNEVDDHSLELDELPKYPPSLFLAYENVCNYHCVMCTIPDCQKKMDMEEHERKMDKIDAEIRKVLPHVRKISANGLGELFASKHILQLLSEWKPEADASDCSVSLETNGSLFNSNNWEKISNLGQYNLSVSITILSFDPVKYQELSGTSLPVDNLINNLYFVKSLREQGIINRLELATVYQDANFRELPEFARRCIEEFGADYVRLRPFEPWRDPDMKEWMRDVRNEYNPYHKEFLEVMKDPIFKHPKVHDWGGGKVSGLGPEPYPRMRARYNLIEKILNDNSFIDRLKERVDTGSIAIYGMHLVGRTLVNHLRNDFDIPYCIDKAMDGKSFGNVPIYGTYDLRKFEKNTTVIISLDQNENAVKDLLIREGYSSILLIRDLVK
;
A
#
# COMPACT_ATOMS: atom_id res chain seq x y z
N MET A 1 -9.35 -29.63 -5.39
CA MET A 1 -8.40 -28.75 -6.12
C MET A 1 -7.46 -28.10 -5.12
N LYS A 2 -6.17 -27.91 -5.43
CA LYS A 2 -5.21 -27.25 -4.53
C LYS A 2 -4.88 -25.84 -5.04
N ILE A 3 -5.00 -24.82 -4.20
CA ILE A 3 -4.76 -23.42 -4.57
C ILE A 3 -4.10 -22.66 -3.42
N CYS A 4 -3.15 -21.77 -3.72
CA CYS A 4 -2.59 -20.86 -2.73
C CYS A 4 -3.70 -20.07 -2.03
N ARG A 5 -3.75 -20.12 -0.70
CA ARG A 5 -4.81 -19.51 0.11
C ARG A 5 -5.02 -18.03 -0.18
N ARG A 6 -3.95 -17.30 -0.51
CA ARG A 6 -4.03 -15.84 -0.76
C ARG A 6 -4.81 -15.50 -2.02
N ALA A 7 -4.85 -16.37 -3.02
CA ALA A 7 -5.65 -16.15 -4.22
C ALA A 7 -7.17 -16.20 -3.95
N ILE A 8 -7.58 -16.60 -2.75
CA ILE A 8 -8.98 -16.75 -2.33
C ILE A 8 -9.29 -15.90 -1.09
N GLU A 9 -8.45 -15.99 -0.06
CA GLU A 9 -8.67 -15.43 1.27
C GLU A 9 -8.04 -14.04 1.50
N CYS A 10 -7.51 -13.36 0.47
CA CYS A 10 -6.82 -12.08 0.65
C CYS A 10 -7.44 -10.93 -0.16
N ILE A 11 -8.77 -10.85 -0.17
CA ILE A 11 -9.47 -9.79 -0.91
C ILE A 11 -9.38 -8.46 -0.14
N GLN A 12 -8.63 -7.52 -0.70
CA GLN A 12 -8.45 -6.18 -0.14
C GLN A 12 -9.27 -5.18 -0.94
N VAL A 13 -10.04 -4.33 -0.26
CA VAL A 13 -10.69 -3.15 -0.84
C VAL A 13 -9.92 -1.93 -0.34
N ILE A 14 -9.19 -1.28 -1.23
CA ILE A 14 -8.25 -0.20 -0.89
C ILE A 14 -8.60 1.07 -1.66
N ASN A 15 -8.14 2.22 -1.15
CA ASN A 15 -8.34 3.57 -1.70
C ASN A 15 -9.80 3.99 -1.96
N ASP A 16 -9.98 5.27 -2.24
CA ASP A 16 -11.28 5.94 -2.37
C ASP A 16 -12.04 5.59 -3.66
N ASP A 17 -11.41 4.87 -4.60
CA ASP A 17 -12.08 4.26 -5.76
C ASP A 17 -12.58 2.82 -5.46
N GLY A 18 -12.22 2.27 -4.30
CA GLY A 18 -12.56 0.91 -3.90
C GLY A 18 -11.89 -0.13 -4.79
N ASP A 19 -10.61 0.07 -5.13
CA ASP A 19 -9.79 -0.90 -5.84
C ASP A 19 -9.83 -2.23 -5.08
N VAL A 20 -10.26 -3.30 -5.76
CA VAL A 20 -10.31 -4.65 -5.21
C VAL A 20 -9.09 -5.42 -5.68
N ARG A 21 -8.38 -6.01 -4.73
CA ARG A 21 -7.15 -6.77 -4.95
C ARG A 21 -7.30 -8.19 -4.43
N VAL A 22 -6.88 -9.18 -5.20
CA VAL A 22 -6.89 -10.60 -4.79
C VAL A 22 -5.66 -10.99 -3.98
N CYS A 23 -4.47 -10.46 -4.33
CA CYS A 23 -3.25 -10.66 -3.57
C CYS A 23 -2.30 -9.49 -3.80
N GLY A 24 -1.86 -8.84 -2.72
CA GLY A 24 -0.93 -7.70 -2.81
C GLY A 24 0.51 -8.05 -3.19
N TRP A 25 0.82 -9.34 -3.33
CA TRP A 25 2.17 -9.82 -3.68
C TRP A 25 2.30 -10.26 -5.13
N LEU A 26 1.32 -9.93 -5.97
CA LEU A 26 1.45 -10.11 -7.42
C LEU A 26 2.32 -9.00 -8.02
N LYS A 27 3.00 -9.29 -9.13
CA LYS A 27 3.93 -8.36 -9.81
C LYS A 27 3.25 -7.06 -10.26
N ASP A 28 1.97 -7.12 -10.56
CA ASP A 28 1.12 -5.98 -10.97
C ASP A 28 0.35 -5.34 -9.80
N GLY A 29 0.55 -5.84 -8.58
CA GLY A 29 -0.19 -5.42 -7.38
C GLY A 29 -1.57 -6.04 -7.24
N GLY A 30 -1.98 -6.93 -8.16
CA GLY A 30 -3.13 -7.82 -8.00
C GLY A 30 -4.51 -7.17 -7.97
N ILE A 31 -4.64 -5.96 -8.52
CA ILE A 31 -5.93 -5.24 -8.63
C ILE A 31 -6.76 -5.87 -9.76
N VAL A 32 -8.00 -6.26 -9.45
CA VAL A 32 -8.89 -7.00 -10.34
C VAL A 32 -10.17 -6.25 -10.71
N GLY A 33 -10.45 -5.11 -10.08
CA GLY A 33 -11.59 -4.24 -10.40
C GLY A 33 -11.79 -3.12 -9.39
N ARG A 34 -12.80 -2.27 -9.59
CA ARG A 34 -13.11 -1.11 -8.74
C ARG A 34 -14.57 -1.10 -8.30
N LEU A 35 -14.82 -1.00 -7.00
CA LEU A 35 -16.20 -1.00 -6.48
C LEU A 35 -16.96 0.30 -6.77
N ALA A 36 -16.26 1.42 -7.02
CA ALA A 36 -16.90 2.64 -7.48
C ALA A 36 -17.58 2.48 -8.87
N GLU A 37 -17.15 1.50 -9.68
CA GLU A 37 -17.63 1.27 -11.04
C GLU A 37 -18.40 -0.05 -11.20
N GLN A 38 -18.01 -1.09 -10.45
CA GLN A 38 -18.45 -2.48 -10.63
C GLN A 38 -19.01 -3.07 -9.34
N SER A 39 -19.82 -4.11 -9.43
CA SER A 39 -20.23 -4.89 -8.25
C SER A 39 -19.14 -5.84 -7.77
N MET A 40 -19.15 -6.18 -6.48
CA MET A 40 -18.22 -7.16 -5.92
C MET A 40 -18.28 -8.51 -6.66
N SER A 41 -19.47 -8.92 -7.11
CA SER A 41 -19.65 -10.17 -7.86
C SER A 41 -18.99 -10.12 -9.24
N GLU A 42 -19.14 -9.02 -9.98
CA GLU A 42 -18.49 -8.84 -11.29
C GLU A 42 -16.98 -8.86 -11.16
N ILE A 43 -16.44 -8.29 -10.08
CA ILE A 43 -15.00 -8.25 -9.84
C ILE A 43 -14.47 -9.64 -9.43
N TYR A 44 -15.03 -10.22 -8.36
CA TYR A 44 -14.52 -11.47 -7.77
C TYR A 44 -14.69 -12.69 -8.70
N ASN A 45 -15.72 -12.66 -9.54
CA ASN A 45 -16.03 -13.71 -10.53
C ASN A 45 -15.69 -13.29 -11.97
N GLY A 46 -15.05 -12.13 -12.14
CA GLY A 46 -14.64 -11.59 -13.43
C GLY A 46 -13.47 -12.35 -14.05
N ALA A 47 -13.22 -12.11 -15.34
CA ALA A 47 -12.18 -12.80 -16.11
C ALA A 47 -10.80 -12.66 -15.47
N HIS A 48 -10.44 -11.48 -14.97
CA HIS A 48 -9.13 -11.24 -14.37
C HIS A 48 -8.91 -12.01 -13.06
N ALA A 49 -9.90 -11.99 -12.15
CA ALA A 49 -9.83 -12.76 -10.92
C ALA A 49 -9.82 -14.27 -11.19
N LYS A 50 -10.60 -14.74 -12.18
CA LYS A 50 -10.60 -16.15 -12.61
C LYS A 50 -9.26 -16.57 -13.18
N GLN A 51 -8.64 -15.76 -14.04
CA GLN A 51 -7.32 -16.02 -14.60
C GLN A 51 -6.26 -16.20 -13.49
N ILE A 52 -6.23 -15.30 -12.50
CA ILE A 52 -5.31 -15.43 -11.35
C ILE A 52 -5.57 -16.74 -10.59
N LYS A 53 -6.83 -17.07 -10.32
CA LYS A 53 -7.20 -18.32 -9.63
C LYS A 53 -6.80 -19.55 -10.44
N GLU A 54 -7.02 -19.55 -11.76
CA GLU A 54 -6.64 -20.63 -12.69
C GLU A 54 -5.12 -20.84 -12.75
N MET A 55 -4.33 -19.76 -12.82
CA MET A 55 -2.87 -19.86 -12.74
C MET A 55 -2.45 -20.59 -11.46
N HIS A 56 -2.95 -20.15 -10.30
CA HIS A 56 -2.58 -20.74 -9.01
C HIS A 56 -3.11 -22.17 -8.83
N LEU A 57 -4.25 -22.53 -9.42
CA LEU A 57 -4.79 -23.90 -9.45
C LEU A 57 -3.89 -24.85 -10.25
N ASN A 58 -3.26 -24.34 -11.29
CA ASN A 58 -2.35 -25.10 -12.15
C ASN A 58 -0.89 -25.10 -11.65
N GLY A 59 -0.62 -24.54 -10.47
CA GLY A 59 0.73 -24.39 -9.93
C GLY A 59 1.58 -23.34 -10.65
N ASP A 60 0.97 -22.49 -11.48
CA ASP A 60 1.65 -21.37 -12.13
C ASP A 60 1.69 -20.15 -11.20
N TYR A 61 2.87 -19.87 -10.65
CA TYR A 61 3.13 -18.71 -9.80
C TYR A 61 3.94 -17.62 -10.53
N SER A 62 3.99 -17.64 -11.87
CA SER A 62 4.77 -16.68 -12.66
C SER A 62 4.33 -15.21 -12.47
N ASN A 63 3.09 -14.99 -12.07
CA ASN A 63 2.53 -13.67 -11.72
C ASN A 63 2.91 -13.19 -10.30
N CYS A 64 3.42 -14.08 -9.43
CA CYS A 64 3.81 -13.74 -8.07
C CYS A 64 5.15 -12.98 -8.05
N ASN A 65 5.28 -12.00 -7.15
CA ASN A 65 6.52 -11.26 -6.95
C ASN A 65 7.35 -11.96 -5.85
N PRO A 66 8.46 -12.66 -6.18
CA PRO A 66 9.28 -13.35 -5.18
C PRO A 66 9.98 -12.39 -4.20
N ASN A 67 10.10 -11.10 -4.54
CA ASN A 67 10.65 -10.11 -3.61
C ASN A 67 9.61 -9.61 -2.59
N ALA A 68 8.32 -9.91 -2.79
CA ALA A 68 7.23 -9.52 -1.89
C ALA A 68 6.51 -10.71 -1.25
N CYS A 69 6.42 -11.84 -1.97
CA CYS A 69 5.72 -13.05 -1.54
C CYS A 69 6.67 -14.00 -0.81
N PRO A 70 6.61 -14.12 0.54
CA PRO A 70 7.41 -15.08 1.29
C PRO A 70 7.17 -16.52 0.85
N TYR A 71 5.94 -16.87 0.44
CA TYR A 71 5.62 -18.26 0.07
C TYR A 71 6.39 -18.71 -1.17
N VAL A 72 6.53 -17.83 -2.16
CA VAL A 72 7.31 -18.13 -3.37
C VAL A 72 8.81 -17.99 -3.07
N ALA A 73 9.20 -16.97 -2.31
CA ALA A 73 10.60 -16.74 -1.95
C ALA A 73 11.23 -17.93 -1.20
N ASN A 74 10.45 -18.57 -0.34
CA ASN A 74 10.89 -19.68 0.51
C ASN A 74 10.50 -21.06 -0.04
N ASN A 75 9.82 -21.14 -1.19
CA ASN A 75 9.29 -22.38 -1.74
C ASN A 75 8.29 -23.12 -0.81
N GLU A 76 7.43 -22.35 -0.13
CA GLU A 76 6.45 -22.79 0.89
C GLU A 76 5.00 -22.63 0.39
N VAL A 77 4.77 -22.46 -0.92
CA VAL A 77 3.41 -22.24 -1.45
C VAL A 77 2.48 -23.43 -1.15
N ASP A 78 3.02 -24.64 -1.19
CA ASP A 78 2.27 -25.86 -0.88
C ASP A 78 1.75 -25.90 0.56
N ASP A 79 2.54 -25.42 1.52
CA ASP A 79 2.19 -25.34 2.95
C ASP A 79 1.13 -24.26 3.23
N HIS A 80 0.98 -23.33 2.29
CA HIS A 80 0.02 -22.24 2.34
C HIS A 80 -1.11 -22.38 1.32
N SER A 81 -1.33 -23.59 0.82
CA SER A 81 -2.43 -23.91 -0.09
C SER A 81 -3.62 -24.49 0.65
N LEU A 82 -4.80 -24.28 0.07
CA LEU A 82 -6.07 -24.85 0.51
C LEU A 82 -6.49 -25.94 -0.47
N GLU A 83 -7.03 -27.03 0.07
CA GLU A 83 -7.80 -27.99 -0.70
C GLU A 83 -9.27 -27.56 -0.70
N LEU A 84 -9.82 -27.35 -1.89
CA LEU A 84 -11.19 -26.91 -2.09
C LEU A 84 -11.88 -27.81 -3.12
N ASP A 85 -13.14 -28.16 -2.85
CA ASP A 85 -14.00 -28.88 -3.81
C ASP A 85 -14.47 -27.96 -4.92
N GLU A 86 -14.82 -26.72 -4.57
CA GLU A 86 -15.27 -25.68 -5.48
C GLU A 86 -14.72 -24.30 -5.08
N LEU A 87 -14.60 -23.41 -6.06
CA LEU A 87 -14.23 -22.02 -5.77
C LEU A 87 -15.41 -21.32 -5.10
N PRO A 88 -15.19 -20.59 -3.99
CA PRO A 88 -16.28 -19.92 -3.31
C PRO A 88 -16.89 -18.84 -4.20
N LYS A 89 -18.21 -18.64 -4.08
CA LYS A 89 -18.94 -17.60 -4.84
C LYS A 89 -18.65 -16.18 -4.34
N TYR A 90 -18.33 -16.06 -3.05
CA TYR A 90 -18.05 -14.81 -2.35
C TYR A 90 -16.68 -14.90 -1.65
N PRO A 91 -16.02 -13.76 -1.43
CA PRO A 91 -14.74 -13.76 -0.74
C PRO A 91 -14.91 -14.20 0.73
N PRO A 92 -14.18 -15.23 1.20
CA PRO A 92 -14.28 -15.67 2.60
C PRO A 92 -13.61 -14.69 3.58
N SER A 93 -12.79 -13.78 3.07
CA SER A 93 -12.12 -12.74 3.85
C SER A 93 -12.17 -11.39 3.14
N LEU A 94 -12.34 -10.30 3.90
CA LEU A 94 -12.26 -8.93 3.40
C LEU A 94 -11.32 -8.09 4.26
N PHE A 95 -10.46 -7.30 3.60
CA PHE A 95 -9.59 -6.32 4.23
C PHE A 95 -9.98 -4.93 3.72
N LEU A 96 -10.49 -4.07 4.59
CA LEU A 96 -11.09 -2.78 4.25
C LEU A 96 -10.13 -1.63 4.56
N ALA A 97 -9.68 -0.90 3.55
CA ALA A 97 -8.79 0.26 3.69
C ALA A 97 -9.07 1.30 2.59
N TYR A 98 -10.35 1.62 2.37
CA TYR A 98 -10.80 2.38 1.21
C TYR A 98 -11.18 3.84 1.50
N GLU A 99 -11.41 4.23 2.74
CA GLU A 99 -11.91 5.59 3.03
C GLU A 99 -10.82 6.67 2.91
N ASN A 100 -9.54 6.30 3.04
CA ASN A 100 -8.38 7.20 2.98
C ASN A 100 -8.47 8.41 3.94
N VAL A 101 -9.16 8.26 5.08
CA VAL A 101 -9.29 9.31 6.09
C VAL A 101 -8.44 9.05 7.33
N CYS A 102 -7.81 10.09 7.86
CA CYS A 102 -6.99 10.02 9.07
C CYS A 102 -7.10 11.30 9.91
N ASN A 103 -6.98 11.16 11.23
CA ASN A 103 -6.87 12.29 12.15
C ASN A 103 -5.40 12.73 12.40
N TYR A 104 -4.44 12.00 11.85
CA TYR A 104 -3.01 12.29 11.90
C TYR A 104 -2.48 12.78 10.56
N HIS A 105 -1.36 13.51 10.62
CA HIS A 105 -0.57 13.97 9.49
C HIS A 105 0.85 13.41 9.57
N CYS A 106 0.97 12.09 9.75
CA CYS A 106 2.26 11.49 10.05
C CYS A 106 3.30 11.79 8.99
N VAL A 107 4.52 12.15 9.41
CA VAL A 107 5.57 12.65 8.50
C VAL A 107 5.97 11.63 7.43
N MET A 108 5.78 10.33 7.70
CA MET A 108 6.07 9.19 6.83
C MET A 108 4.88 8.72 5.98
N CYS A 109 3.69 9.32 6.12
CA CYS A 109 2.46 8.82 5.52
C CYS A 109 2.00 9.71 4.36
N THR A 110 1.41 9.12 3.31
CA THR A 110 0.86 9.89 2.17
C THR A 110 -0.66 10.06 2.23
N ILE A 111 -1.36 9.42 3.17
CA ILE A 111 -2.82 9.54 3.30
C ILE A 111 -3.30 10.99 3.48
N PRO A 112 -2.62 11.86 4.24
CA PRO A 112 -3.04 13.27 4.34
C PRO A 112 -3.00 14.01 3.00
N ASP A 113 -2.09 13.64 2.10
CA ASP A 113 -2.02 14.20 0.75
C ASP A 113 -3.19 13.73 -0.14
N CYS A 114 -3.74 12.54 0.13
CA CYS A 114 -4.96 12.03 -0.50
C CYS A 114 -6.16 12.85 -0.05
N GLN A 115 -6.37 13.00 1.26
CA GLN A 115 -7.48 13.79 1.82
C GLN A 115 -7.51 15.23 1.30
N LYS A 116 -6.36 15.90 1.21
CA LYS A 116 -6.29 17.30 0.73
C LYS A 116 -6.76 17.51 -0.72
N LYS A 117 -6.76 16.44 -1.53
CA LYS A 117 -7.09 16.51 -2.96
C LYS A 117 -8.49 15.97 -3.26
N MET A 118 -9.21 15.58 -2.23
CA MET A 118 -10.50 14.92 -2.32
C MET A 118 -11.61 15.93 -2.63
N ASP A 119 -12.39 15.64 -3.66
CA ASP A 119 -13.71 16.27 -3.82
C ASP A 119 -14.68 15.54 -2.89
N MET A 120 -15.23 16.27 -1.91
CA MET A 120 -16.02 15.65 -0.85
C MET A 120 -17.35 15.08 -1.37
N GLU A 121 -18.00 15.71 -2.35
CA GLU A 121 -19.26 15.21 -2.89
C GLU A 121 -19.04 13.95 -3.73
N GLU A 122 -18.00 13.96 -4.58
CA GLU A 122 -17.63 12.78 -5.35
C GLU A 122 -17.19 11.63 -4.45
N HIS A 123 -16.41 11.92 -3.41
CA HIS A 123 -15.93 10.93 -2.44
C HIS A 123 -17.10 10.24 -1.74
N GLU A 124 -18.04 10.99 -1.16
CA GLU A 124 -19.21 10.42 -0.48
C GLU A 124 -20.05 9.56 -1.43
N ARG A 125 -20.24 10.01 -2.69
CA ARG A 125 -20.93 9.21 -3.71
C ARG A 125 -20.22 7.89 -3.99
N LYS A 126 -18.88 7.88 -4.03
CA LYS A 126 -18.08 6.65 -4.19
C LYS A 126 -18.23 5.76 -2.96
N MET A 127 -18.16 6.33 -1.75
CA MET A 127 -18.28 5.58 -0.50
C MET A 127 -19.65 4.90 -0.39
N ASP A 128 -20.75 5.59 -0.69
CA ASP A 128 -22.09 5.01 -0.70
C ASP A 128 -22.20 3.80 -1.63
N LYS A 129 -21.62 3.92 -2.82
CA LYS A 129 -21.58 2.82 -3.79
C LYS A 129 -20.74 1.65 -3.28
N ILE A 130 -19.54 1.91 -2.76
CA ILE A 130 -18.63 0.90 -2.23
C ILE A 130 -19.27 0.16 -1.05
N ASP A 131 -19.84 0.89 -0.09
CA ASP A 131 -20.52 0.33 1.07
C ASP A 131 -21.68 -0.57 0.66
N ALA A 132 -22.49 -0.14 -0.31
CA ALA A 132 -23.61 -0.91 -0.82
C ALA A 132 -23.16 -2.25 -1.44
N GLU A 133 -22.01 -2.29 -2.11
CA GLU A 133 -21.46 -3.55 -2.65
C GLU A 133 -20.82 -4.43 -1.57
N ILE A 134 -20.16 -3.84 -0.57
CA ILE A 134 -19.58 -4.60 0.55
C ILE A 134 -20.69 -5.24 1.39
N ARG A 135 -21.77 -4.51 1.71
CA ARG A 135 -22.90 -5.04 2.49
C ARG A 135 -23.50 -6.32 1.90
N LYS A 136 -23.53 -6.46 0.58
CA LYS A 136 -24.05 -7.64 -0.11
C LYS A 136 -23.24 -8.92 0.16
N VAL A 137 -21.96 -8.78 0.55
CA VAL A 137 -21.07 -9.92 0.77
C VAL A 137 -20.69 -10.13 2.23
N LEU A 138 -20.87 -9.13 3.10
CA LEU A 138 -20.54 -9.21 4.54
C LEU A 138 -21.05 -10.48 5.25
N PRO A 139 -22.29 -10.98 5.00
CA PRO A 139 -22.77 -12.20 5.65
C PRO A 139 -21.91 -13.44 5.34
N HIS A 140 -21.24 -13.48 4.19
CA HIS A 140 -20.46 -14.63 3.73
C HIS A 140 -18.97 -14.54 4.13
N VAL A 141 -18.56 -13.44 4.78
CA VAL A 141 -17.17 -13.17 5.15
C VAL A 141 -16.91 -13.67 6.56
N ARG A 142 -15.97 -14.61 6.71
CA ARG A 142 -15.55 -15.16 8.01
C ARG A 142 -14.42 -14.35 8.65
N LYS A 143 -13.60 -13.70 7.83
CA LYS A 143 -12.46 -12.92 8.30
C LYS A 143 -12.60 -11.49 7.81
N ILE A 144 -12.81 -10.55 8.71
CA ILE A 144 -12.84 -9.13 8.38
C ILE A 144 -11.64 -8.43 8.99
N SER A 145 -11.05 -7.52 8.24
CA SER A 145 -10.02 -6.64 8.72
C SER A 145 -10.31 -5.23 8.26
N ALA A 146 -9.94 -4.26 9.08
CA ALA A 146 -10.08 -2.85 8.75
C ALA A 146 -8.78 -2.11 9.01
N ASN A 147 -8.59 -1.08 8.15
CA ASN A 147 -7.52 -0.11 7.98
C ASN A 147 -6.11 -0.67 7.69
N GLY A 148 -5.16 0.26 7.55
CA GLY A 148 -3.92 0.10 6.79
C GLY A 148 -3.69 1.25 5.79
N LEU A 149 -4.74 2.03 5.50
CA LEU A 149 -4.71 3.30 4.75
C LEU A 149 -5.66 4.31 5.40
N GLY A 150 -5.23 4.93 6.49
CA GLY A 150 -6.03 5.87 7.29
C GLY A 150 -6.10 5.48 8.77
N GLU A 151 -6.99 6.13 9.51
CA GLU A 151 -7.29 5.83 10.91
C GLU A 151 -8.67 5.18 11.06
N LEU A 152 -8.74 4.04 11.75
CA LEU A 152 -9.97 3.28 11.98
C LEU A 152 -11.10 4.15 12.48
N PHE A 153 -10.87 4.84 13.60
CA PHE A 153 -11.93 5.56 14.30
C PHE A 153 -12.26 6.93 13.69
N ALA A 154 -11.53 7.32 12.64
CA ALA A 154 -11.87 8.45 11.78
C ALA A 154 -12.70 8.02 10.55
N SER A 155 -12.75 6.71 10.25
CA SER A 155 -13.36 6.14 9.04
C SER A 155 -14.84 5.82 9.29
N LYS A 156 -15.75 6.74 8.97
CA LYS A 156 -17.17 6.61 9.35
C LYS A 156 -17.86 5.46 8.60
N HIS A 157 -17.52 5.26 7.33
CA HIS A 157 -18.12 4.21 6.49
C HIS A 157 -17.65 2.84 6.94
N ILE A 158 -16.33 2.69 7.16
CA ILE A 158 -15.75 1.43 7.64
C ILE A 158 -16.30 1.07 9.03
N LEU A 159 -16.40 2.03 9.96
CA LEU A 159 -16.97 1.77 11.29
C LEU A 159 -18.43 1.29 11.21
N GLN A 160 -19.22 1.87 10.32
CA GLN A 160 -20.60 1.44 10.11
C GLN A 160 -20.68 0.00 9.59
N LEU A 161 -19.85 -0.37 8.61
CA LEU A 161 -19.83 -1.75 8.11
C LEU A 161 -19.37 -2.76 9.17
N LEU A 162 -18.42 -2.38 10.02
CA LEU A 162 -17.97 -3.22 11.13
C LEU A 162 -19.05 -3.41 12.20
N SER A 163 -19.82 -2.37 12.52
CA SER A 163 -20.92 -2.46 13.49
C SER A 163 -22.08 -3.32 12.97
N GLU A 164 -22.29 -3.31 11.66
CA GLU A 164 -23.29 -4.13 10.95
C GLU A 164 -22.80 -5.56 10.68
N TRP A 165 -21.51 -5.86 10.84
CA TRP A 165 -20.95 -7.17 10.48
C TRP A 165 -21.50 -8.29 11.36
N LYS A 166 -22.19 -9.21 10.69
CA LYS A 166 -22.80 -10.40 11.28
C LYS A 166 -22.66 -11.56 10.28
N PRO A 167 -21.59 -12.36 10.38
CA PRO A 167 -21.36 -13.48 9.49
C PRO A 167 -22.41 -14.59 9.71
N GLU A 168 -22.68 -15.35 8.66
CA GLU A 168 -23.52 -16.57 8.71
C GLU A 168 -22.78 -17.74 9.37
N ALA A 169 -21.44 -17.72 9.34
CA ALA A 169 -20.61 -18.72 9.99
C ALA A 169 -20.67 -18.59 11.51
N ASP A 170 -20.37 -19.68 12.20
CA ASP A 170 -20.29 -19.69 13.66
C ASP A 170 -19.22 -18.69 14.15
N ALA A 171 -19.50 -18.04 15.29
CA ALA A 171 -18.63 -17.01 15.84
C ALA A 171 -17.21 -17.53 16.13
N SER A 172 -17.07 -18.83 16.47
CA SER A 172 -15.78 -19.51 16.68
C SER A 172 -14.92 -19.62 15.42
N ASP A 173 -15.53 -19.57 14.24
CA ASP A 173 -14.85 -19.63 12.95
C ASP A 173 -14.52 -18.23 12.39
N CYS A 174 -14.94 -17.19 13.11
CA CYS A 174 -14.86 -15.81 12.66
C CYS A 174 -13.73 -15.05 13.35
N SER A 175 -12.99 -14.25 12.59
CA SER A 175 -11.88 -13.47 13.11
C SER A 175 -11.90 -12.03 12.62
N VAL A 176 -11.49 -11.12 13.50
CA VAL A 176 -11.41 -9.69 13.25
C VAL A 176 -9.96 -9.23 13.42
N SER A 177 -9.46 -8.41 12.50
CA SER A 177 -8.15 -7.76 12.64
C SER A 177 -8.27 -6.25 12.41
N LEU A 178 -8.10 -5.49 13.48
CA LEU A 178 -8.16 -4.03 13.46
C LEU A 178 -6.75 -3.46 13.59
N GLU A 179 -6.36 -2.51 12.74
CA GLU A 179 -5.22 -1.62 13.07
C GLU A 179 -5.72 -0.23 13.50
N THR A 180 -4.89 0.62 14.08
CA THR A 180 -5.26 1.99 14.53
C THR A 180 -4.00 2.70 15.02
N ASN A 181 -4.02 4.02 15.05
CA ASN A 181 -3.03 4.83 15.75
C ASN A 181 -3.32 4.96 17.26
N GLY A 182 -4.46 4.45 17.74
CA GLY A 182 -4.83 4.37 19.16
C GLY A 182 -5.34 5.67 19.77
N SER A 183 -5.18 6.82 19.11
CA SER A 183 -5.56 8.13 19.67
C SER A 183 -7.06 8.33 19.84
N LEU A 184 -7.86 7.55 19.13
CA LEU A 184 -9.33 7.59 19.20
C LEU A 184 -9.93 6.31 19.78
N PHE A 185 -9.11 5.37 20.27
CA PHE A 185 -9.56 4.10 20.86
C PHE A 185 -9.99 4.29 22.33
N ASN A 186 -10.99 5.14 22.55
CA ASN A 186 -11.63 5.32 23.85
C ASN A 186 -12.92 4.49 23.95
N SER A 187 -13.51 4.41 25.14
CA SER A 187 -14.74 3.65 25.40
C SER A 187 -15.91 4.05 24.48
N ASN A 188 -16.08 5.34 24.20
CA ASN A 188 -17.19 5.83 23.39
C ASN A 188 -17.08 5.38 21.92
N ASN A 189 -15.86 5.33 21.40
CA ASN A 189 -15.61 4.86 20.04
C ASN A 189 -15.62 3.33 19.95
N TRP A 190 -15.13 2.64 20.98
CA TRP A 190 -15.22 1.17 21.06
C TRP A 190 -16.69 0.69 21.07
N GLU A 191 -17.57 1.39 21.77
CA GLU A 191 -18.99 1.03 21.86
C GLU A 191 -19.66 0.91 20.48
N LYS A 192 -19.20 1.70 19.49
CA LYS A 192 -19.73 1.66 18.11
C LYS A 192 -19.48 0.33 17.41
N ILE A 193 -18.46 -0.41 17.82
CA ILE A 193 -18.01 -1.67 17.20
C ILE A 193 -17.83 -2.78 18.26
N SER A 194 -18.50 -2.66 19.41
CA SER A 194 -18.39 -3.60 20.53
C SER A 194 -18.92 -4.99 20.18
N ASN A 195 -19.78 -5.09 19.17
CA ASN A 195 -20.23 -6.36 18.56
C ASN A 195 -19.05 -7.24 18.13
N LEU A 196 -17.88 -6.67 17.80
CA LEU A 196 -16.72 -7.42 17.36
C LEU A 196 -16.07 -8.25 18.48
N GLY A 197 -16.29 -7.86 19.75
CA GLY A 197 -15.73 -8.53 20.93
C GLY A 197 -16.21 -9.96 21.17
N GLN A 198 -17.23 -10.42 20.43
CA GLN A 198 -17.73 -11.80 20.49
C GLN A 198 -16.94 -12.78 19.58
N TYR A 199 -16.08 -12.28 18.70
CA TYR A 199 -15.29 -13.07 17.74
C TYR A 199 -13.81 -13.13 18.16
N ASN A 200 -12.99 -13.83 17.40
CA ASN A 200 -11.54 -13.81 17.60
C ASN A 200 -10.94 -12.46 17.14
N LEU A 201 -10.80 -11.51 18.07
CA LEU A 201 -10.39 -10.13 17.82
C LEU A 201 -8.89 -9.92 18.05
N SER A 202 -8.19 -9.52 16.99
CA SER A 202 -6.81 -9.02 17.04
C SER A 202 -6.78 -7.50 16.81
N VAL A 203 -6.04 -6.78 17.65
CA VAL A 203 -5.88 -5.32 17.57
C VAL A 203 -4.39 -4.99 17.45
N SER A 204 -4.03 -4.18 16.44
CA SER A 204 -2.68 -3.65 16.22
C SER A 204 -2.69 -2.14 16.37
N ILE A 205 -1.93 -1.59 17.32
CA ILE A 205 -1.85 -0.13 17.54
C ILE A 205 -0.46 0.37 17.17
N THR A 206 -0.38 1.29 16.20
CA THR A 206 0.90 1.90 15.80
C THR A 206 1.14 3.22 16.53
N ILE A 207 2.22 3.27 17.31
CA ILE A 207 2.62 4.36 18.19
C ILE A 207 3.99 4.86 17.73
N LEU A 208 4.11 6.15 17.43
CA LEU A 208 5.36 6.72 16.91
C LEU A 208 6.36 7.08 18.00
N SER A 209 5.89 7.53 19.16
CA SER A 209 6.70 7.74 20.36
C SER A 209 5.77 7.89 21.57
N PHE A 210 6.31 7.64 22.77
CA PHE A 210 5.68 8.03 24.03
C PHE A 210 6.21 9.36 24.57
N ASP A 211 7.24 9.94 23.95
CA ASP A 211 7.70 11.28 24.24
C ASP A 211 6.70 12.30 23.66
N PRO A 212 6.21 13.28 24.44
CA PRO A 212 5.18 14.22 23.99
C PRO A 212 5.58 14.98 22.73
N VAL A 213 6.84 15.42 22.63
CA VAL A 213 7.33 16.24 21.52
C VAL A 213 7.43 15.39 20.26
N LYS A 214 8.14 14.26 20.32
CA LYS A 214 8.28 13.37 19.16
C LYS A 214 6.95 12.79 18.72
N TYR A 215 6.06 12.46 19.65
CA TYR A 215 4.72 12.00 19.31
C TYR A 215 4.00 13.01 18.41
N GLN A 216 3.96 14.29 18.80
CA GLN A 216 3.31 15.34 18.01
C GLN A 216 4.06 15.67 16.72
N GLU A 217 5.40 15.74 16.76
CA GLU A 217 6.22 16.00 15.57
C GLU A 217 6.06 14.91 14.50
N LEU A 218 6.08 13.64 14.91
CA LEU A 218 6.04 12.52 13.97
C LEU A 218 4.64 12.22 13.45
N SER A 219 3.61 12.41 14.28
CA SER A 219 2.22 12.16 13.90
C SER A 219 1.54 13.38 13.28
N GLY A 220 2.05 14.59 13.50
CA GLY A 220 1.39 15.84 13.11
C GLY A 220 0.05 16.08 13.82
N THR A 221 -0.24 15.40 14.93
CA THR A 221 -1.46 15.60 15.71
C THR A 221 -1.31 16.70 16.76
N SER A 222 -2.42 17.35 17.10
CA SER A 222 -2.51 18.26 18.25
C SER A 222 -2.97 17.57 19.53
N LEU A 223 -3.40 16.30 19.46
CA LEU A 223 -3.77 15.54 20.64
C LEU A 223 -2.54 15.38 21.56
N PRO A 224 -2.69 15.44 22.89
CA PRO A 224 -1.60 15.17 23.82
C PRO A 224 -1.28 13.67 23.84
N VAL A 225 -0.03 13.30 24.13
CA VAL A 225 0.37 11.88 24.25
C VAL A 225 -0.39 11.17 25.37
N ASP A 226 -0.78 11.88 26.43
CA ASP A 226 -1.57 11.34 27.55
C ASP A 226 -2.92 10.79 27.08
N ASN A 227 -3.52 11.37 26.03
CA ASN A 227 -4.75 10.84 25.45
C ASN A 227 -4.52 9.44 24.85
N LEU A 228 -3.40 9.24 24.13
CA LEU A 228 -3.01 7.92 23.63
C LEU A 228 -2.74 6.96 24.79
N ILE A 229 -1.97 7.38 25.80
CA ILE A 229 -1.62 6.55 26.97
C ILE A 229 -2.89 6.09 27.71
N ASN A 230 -3.85 6.98 27.93
CA ASN A 230 -5.13 6.65 28.55
C ASN A 230 -5.93 5.64 27.73
N ASN A 231 -5.95 5.79 26.40
CA ASN A 231 -6.58 4.80 25.52
C ASN A 231 -5.87 3.44 25.57
N LEU A 232 -4.53 3.40 25.69
CA LEU A 232 -3.80 2.15 25.84
C LEU A 232 -4.14 1.43 27.14
N TYR A 233 -4.34 2.14 28.25
CA TYR A 233 -4.85 1.53 29.49
C TYR A 233 -6.26 0.96 29.31
N PHE A 234 -7.13 1.66 28.57
CA PHE A 234 -8.45 1.13 28.24
C PHE A 234 -8.37 -0.13 27.37
N VAL A 235 -7.56 -0.12 26.31
CA VAL A 235 -7.34 -1.30 25.44
C VAL A 235 -6.75 -2.47 26.23
N LYS A 236 -5.79 -2.23 27.11
CA LYS A 236 -5.27 -3.25 28.04
C LYS A 236 -6.39 -3.87 28.87
N SER A 237 -7.33 -3.06 29.38
CA SER A 237 -8.46 -3.58 30.14
C SER A 237 -9.36 -4.51 29.31
N LEU A 238 -9.58 -4.22 28.01
CA LEU A 238 -10.31 -5.10 27.10
C LEU A 238 -9.55 -6.41 26.84
N ARG A 239 -8.21 -6.33 26.76
CA ARG A 239 -7.35 -7.51 26.61
C ARG A 239 -7.40 -8.41 27.85
N GLU A 240 -7.36 -7.84 29.05
CA GLU A 240 -7.45 -8.54 30.33
C GLU A 240 -8.83 -9.18 30.56
N GLN A 241 -9.89 -8.57 30.04
CA GLN A 241 -11.24 -9.14 30.02
C GLN A 241 -11.43 -10.28 29.00
N GLY A 242 -10.44 -10.53 28.15
CA GLY A 242 -10.53 -11.53 27.08
C GLY A 242 -11.35 -11.11 25.86
N ILE A 243 -11.78 -9.84 25.79
CA ILE A 243 -12.51 -9.27 24.65
C ILE A 243 -11.58 -9.09 23.45
N ILE A 244 -10.37 -8.59 23.69
CA ILE A 244 -9.29 -8.62 22.70
C ILE A 244 -8.52 -9.93 22.92
N ASN A 245 -8.40 -10.75 21.89
CA ASN A 245 -7.69 -12.03 21.96
C ASN A 245 -6.18 -11.85 21.77
N ARG A 246 -5.77 -10.87 20.95
CA ARG A 246 -4.35 -10.54 20.71
C ARG A 246 -4.16 -9.04 20.57
N LEU A 247 -3.25 -8.49 21.38
CA LEU A 247 -2.84 -7.09 21.32
C LEU A 247 -1.41 -6.98 20.76
N GLU A 248 -1.28 -6.27 19.65
CA GLU A 248 -0.02 -5.89 19.04
C GLU A 248 0.21 -4.39 19.19
N LEU A 249 1.38 -3.99 19.71
CA LEU A 249 1.82 -2.60 19.72
C LEU A 249 3.01 -2.46 18.77
N ALA A 250 2.91 -1.52 17.85
CA ALA A 250 3.86 -1.35 16.77
C ALA A 250 4.46 0.06 16.78
N THR A 251 5.64 0.22 16.20
CA THR A 251 6.18 1.53 15.84
C THR A 251 6.76 1.49 14.44
N VAL A 252 6.83 2.66 13.80
CA VAL A 252 7.65 2.89 12.61
C VAL A 252 8.87 3.67 13.05
N TYR A 253 10.02 3.00 13.10
CA TYR A 253 11.26 3.63 13.53
C TYR A 253 11.95 4.37 12.39
N GLN A 254 12.47 5.53 12.74
CA GLN A 254 13.19 6.45 11.87
C GLN A 254 14.20 7.27 12.69
N ASP A 255 14.93 8.17 12.02
CA ASP A 255 15.97 9.02 12.61
C ASP A 255 15.58 9.72 13.91
N ALA A 256 14.33 10.15 14.03
CA ALA A 256 13.83 10.87 15.19
C ALA A 256 13.58 9.99 16.44
N ASN A 257 13.20 8.72 16.28
CA ASN A 257 12.70 7.88 17.39
C ASN A 257 13.46 6.56 17.59
N PHE A 258 14.41 6.18 16.71
CA PHE A 258 15.09 4.88 16.85
C PHE A 258 15.81 4.72 18.20
N ARG A 259 16.28 5.82 18.79
CA ARG A 259 16.95 5.85 20.10
C ARG A 259 16.02 5.45 21.25
N GLU A 260 14.71 5.55 21.07
CA GLU A 260 13.69 5.22 22.07
C GLU A 260 13.23 3.76 21.99
N LEU A 261 13.63 3.02 20.96
CA LEU A 261 13.13 1.66 20.73
C LEU A 261 13.25 0.72 21.94
N PRO A 262 14.35 0.75 22.73
CA PRO A 262 14.43 -0.11 23.89
C PRO A 262 13.37 0.19 24.94
N GLU A 263 13.15 1.47 25.22
CA GLU A 263 12.19 1.92 26.23
C GLU A 263 10.75 1.77 25.73
N PHE A 264 10.52 2.07 24.45
CA PHE A 264 9.26 1.78 23.77
C PHE A 264 8.86 0.31 23.95
N ALA A 265 9.78 -0.63 23.65
CA ALA A 265 9.52 -2.06 23.76
C ALA A 265 9.23 -2.49 25.21
N ARG A 266 10.00 -1.99 26.19
CA ARG A 266 9.74 -2.23 27.62
C ARG A 266 8.34 -1.79 28.02
N ARG A 267 7.96 -0.54 27.73
CA ARG A 267 6.63 -0.01 28.05
C ARG A 267 5.50 -0.79 27.39
N CYS A 268 5.65 -1.14 26.10
CA CYS A 268 4.65 -1.95 25.41
C CYS A 268 4.35 -3.28 26.12
N ILE A 269 5.37 -3.94 26.67
CA ILE A 269 5.24 -5.23 27.34
C ILE A 269 4.76 -5.05 28.79
N GLU A 270 5.50 -4.26 29.57
CA GLU A 270 5.36 -4.18 31.02
C GLU A 270 4.17 -3.31 31.44
N GLU A 271 3.96 -2.20 30.74
CA GLU A 271 2.91 -1.24 31.09
C GLU A 271 1.59 -1.57 30.37
N PHE A 272 1.66 -1.81 29.07
CA PHE A 272 0.46 -1.93 28.22
C PHE A 272 0.04 -3.37 27.88
N GLY A 273 0.81 -4.37 28.33
CA GLY A 273 0.40 -5.77 28.24
C GLY A 273 0.36 -6.33 26.81
N ALA A 274 1.19 -5.81 25.90
CA ALA A 274 1.25 -6.31 24.53
C ALA A 274 1.60 -7.80 24.49
N ASP A 275 0.94 -8.54 23.59
CA ASP A 275 1.30 -9.91 23.23
C ASP A 275 2.42 -9.92 22.18
N TYR A 276 2.51 -8.85 21.38
CA TYR A 276 3.48 -8.69 20.30
C TYR A 276 3.91 -7.22 20.18
N VAL A 277 5.21 -6.98 20.08
CA VAL A 277 5.81 -5.67 19.84
C VAL A 277 6.49 -5.67 18.48
N ARG A 278 5.95 -4.88 17.55
CA ARG A 278 6.45 -4.78 16.16
C ARG A 278 7.32 -3.55 15.98
N LEU A 279 8.60 -3.74 15.70
CA LEU A 279 9.51 -2.67 15.32
C LEU A 279 9.61 -2.65 13.80
N ARG A 280 8.86 -1.76 13.15
CA ARG A 280 8.83 -1.65 11.69
C ARG A 280 9.81 -0.56 11.25
N PRO A 281 10.70 -0.83 10.28
CA PRO A 281 11.50 0.22 9.69
C PRO A 281 10.65 1.17 8.84
N PHE A 282 11.09 2.43 8.74
CA PHE A 282 10.60 3.31 7.69
C PHE A 282 10.88 2.71 6.30
N GLU A 283 9.86 2.74 5.45
CA GLU A 283 9.92 2.38 4.03
C GLU A 283 9.19 3.45 3.23
N PRO A 284 9.85 4.12 2.28
CA PRO A 284 9.20 5.19 1.53
C PRO A 284 8.16 4.62 0.55
N TRP A 285 7.00 5.25 0.49
CA TRP A 285 5.90 4.84 -0.41
C TRP A 285 6.07 5.38 -1.85
N ARG A 286 7.07 6.25 -2.05
CA ARG A 286 7.41 6.93 -3.30
C ARG A 286 8.92 7.10 -3.39
N ASP A 287 9.41 7.63 -4.50
CA ASP A 287 10.80 8.09 -4.61
C ASP A 287 11.11 9.06 -3.46
N PRO A 288 12.04 8.70 -2.54
CA PRO A 288 12.27 9.50 -1.34
C PRO A 288 13.02 10.79 -1.66
N ASP A 289 12.60 11.88 -1.05
CA ASP A 289 13.44 13.09 -0.96
C ASP A 289 14.57 12.93 0.07
N MET A 290 15.39 13.96 0.28
CA MET A 290 16.47 13.92 1.28
C MET A 290 15.95 13.67 2.71
N LYS A 291 14.76 14.18 3.07
CA LYS A 291 14.20 13.99 4.41
C LYS A 291 13.71 12.56 4.58
N GLU A 292 13.02 12.01 3.59
CA GLU A 292 12.59 10.60 3.58
C GLU A 292 13.80 9.66 3.56
N TRP A 293 14.86 9.98 2.81
CA TRP A 293 16.10 9.20 2.82
C TRP A 293 16.78 9.19 4.19
N MET A 294 16.82 10.35 4.88
CA MET A 294 17.39 10.45 6.24
C MET A 294 16.61 9.66 7.29
N ARG A 295 15.32 9.37 7.08
CA ARG A 295 14.51 8.58 8.03
C ARG A 295 14.91 7.13 8.08
N ASP A 296 15.42 6.56 6.99
CA ASP A 296 15.83 5.15 6.99
C ASP A 296 17.21 4.98 7.64
N VAL A 297 17.21 4.78 8.95
CA VAL A 297 18.42 4.57 9.75
C VAL A 297 19.11 3.22 9.49
N ARG A 298 18.44 2.29 8.79
CA ARG A 298 19.07 1.04 8.34
C ARG A 298 19.97 1.24 7.12
N ASN A 299 19.85 2.38 6.45
CA ASN A 299 20.69 2.69 5.30
C ASN A 299 22.12 2.95 5.76
N GLU A 300 23.08 2.23 5.19
CA GLU A 300 24.50 2.33 5.58
C GLU A 300 25.12 3.71 5.34
N TYR A 301 24.55 4.46 4.40
CA TYR A 301 24.95 5.83 4.09
C TYR A 301 24.37 6.86 5.09
N ASN A 302 23.39 6.47 5.92
CA ASN A 302 22.78 7.35 6.90
C ASN A 302 23.81 7.72 8.00
N PRO A 303 23.97 9.00 8.36
CA PRO A 303 24.87 9.43 9.44
C PRO A 303 24.62 8.74 10.79
N TYR A 304 23.38 8.33 11.07
CA TYR A 304 22.99 7.67 12.31
C TYR A 304 23.08 6.14 12.25
N HIS A 305 23.50 5.54 11.14
CA HIS A 305 23.48 4.10 10.95
C HIS A 305 24.26 3.33 12.03
N LYS A 306 25.47 3.80 12.36
CA LYS A 306 26.31 3.18 13.40
C LYS A 306 25.67 3.25 14.78
N GLU A 307 25.02 4.38 15.08
CA GLU A 307 24.32 4.57 16.34
C GLU A 307 23.07 3.69 16.42
N PHE A 308 22.32 3.57 15.31
CA PHE A 308 21.19 2.64 15.20
C PHE A 308 21.62 1.20 15.49
N LEU A 309 22.72 0.73 14.88
CA LEU A 309 23.25 -0.60 15.16
C LEU A 309 23.66 -0.79 16.63
N GLU A 310 24.13 0.26 17.30
CA GLU A 310 24.43 0.21 18.73
C GLU A 310 23.16 0.10 19.57
N VAL A 311 22.13 0.90 19.28
CA VAL A 311 20.83 0.82 19.96
C VAL A 311 20.26 -0.59 19.83
N MET A 312 20.28 -1.17 18.63
CA MET A 312 19.73 -2.51 18.36
C MET A 312 20.45 -3.66 19.08
N LYS A 313 21.57 -3.40 19.80
CA LYS A 313 22.21 -4.39 20.68
C LYS A 313 21.53 -4.53 22.04
N ASP A 314 20.60 -3.64 22.42
CA ASP A 314 19.92 -3.70 23.71
C ASP A 314 19.27 -5.09 23.91
N PRO A 315 19.44 -5.72 25.09
CA PRO A 315 18.90 -7.04 25.37
C PRO A 315 17.38 -7.18 25.19
N ILE A 316 16.61 -6.10 25.31
CA ILE A 316 15.14 -6.14 25.16
C ILE A 316 14.71 -6.67 23.78
N PHE A 317 15.50 -6.48 22.74
CA PHE A 317 15.20 -6.96 21.39
C PHE A 317 15.30 -8.50 21.24
N LYS A 318 15.83 -9.19 22.25
CA LYS A 318 15.83 -10.66 22.34
C LYS A 318 14.60 -11.21 23.06
N HIS A 319 13.77 -10.34 23.64
CA HIS A 319 12.55 -10.76 24.32
C HIS A 319 11.59 -11.43 23.31
N PRO A 320 10.95 -12.57 23.65
CA PRO A 320 10.15 -13.37 22.70
C PRO A 320 8.93 -12.65 22.12
N LYS A 321 8.52 -11.53 22.73
CA LYS A 321 7.44 -10.67 22.24
C LYS A 321 7.92 -9.52 21.35
N VAL A 322 9.23 -9.28 21.22
CA VAL A 322 9.77 -8.14 20.46
C VAL A 322 10.31 -8.63 19.13
N HIS A 323 9.85 -8.01 18.04
CA HIS A 323 10.18 -8.44 16.70
C HIS A 323 10.63 -7.27 15.82
N ASP A 324 11.89 -7.31 15.39
CA ASP A 324 12.41 -6.43 14.34
C ASP A 324 11.98 -6.93 12.96
N TRP A 325 11.06 -6.20 12.33
CA TRP A 325 10.62 -6.49 10.97
C TRP A 325 11.65 -6.10 9.90
N GLY A 326 12.69 -5.35 10.25
CA GLY A 326 13.86 -5.16 9.41
C GLY A 326 14.71 -6.42 9.29
N GLY A 327 14.60 -7.36 10.23
CA GLY A 327 15.33 -8.62 10.25
C GLY A 327 16.86 -8.45 10.23
N GLY A 328 17.37 -7.32 10.74
CA GLY A 328 18.78 -6.95 10.65
C GLY A 328 19.31 -6.71 9.23
N LYS A 329 18.44 -6.61 8.21
CA LYS A 329 18.86 -6.35 6.81
C LYS A 329 19.14 -4.86 6.60
N VAL A 330 20.18 -4.59 5.80
CA VAL A 330 20.51 -3.23 5.33
C VAL A 330 19.40 -2.73 4.40
N SER A 331 19.15 -1.42 4.44
CA SER A 331 18.21 -0.77 3.52
C SER A 331 18.61 -0.94 2.05
N GLY A 332 17.60 -1.06 1.18
CA GLY A 332 17.77 -1.01 -0.28
C GLY A 332 17.80 0.40 -0.88
N LEU A 333 17.72 1.47 -0.06
CA LEU A 333 17.68 2.85 -0.58
C LEU A 333 19.01 3.31 -1.20
N GLY A 334 20.15 2.77 -0.77
CA GLY A 334 21.46 3.11 -1.33
C GLY A 334 21.86 4.58 -1.07
N PRO A 335 22.74 5.16 -1.92
CA PRO A 335 23.26 6.52 -1.72
C PRO A 335 22.15 7.58 -1.83
N GLU A 336 22.47 8.81 -1.43
CA GLU A 336 21.52 9.90 -1.36
C GLU A 336 20.78 10.17 -2.69
N PRO A 337 19.55 10.73 -2.65
CA PRO A 337 18.76 10.99 -3.85
C PRO A 337 19.37 11.98 -4.85
N TYR A 338 20.28 12.85 -4.41
CA TYR A 338 20.84 13.91 -5.27
C TYR A 338 21.58 13.38 -6.52
N PRO A 339 22.45 12.35 -6.43
CA PRO A 339 22.95 11.60 -7.59
C PRO A 339 21.86 11.17 -8.59
N ARG A 340 20.72 10.67 -8.12
CA ARG A 340 19.60 10.26 -8.98
C ARG A 340 18.95 11.46 -9.66
N MET A 341 18.71 12.52 -8.89
CA MET A 341 18.18 13.78 -9.42
C MET A 341 19.11 14.36 -10.51
N ARG A 342 20.43 14.30 -10.30
CA ARG A 342 21.43 14.70 -11.29
C ARG A 342 21.35 13.85 -12.55
N ALA A 343 21.19 12.53 -12.44
CA ALA A 343 21.01 11.66 -13.60
C ALA A 343 19.76 12.04 -14.42
N ARG A 344 18.65 12.40 -13.76
CA ARG A 344 17.43 12.90 -14.43
C ARG A 344 17.68 14.25 -15.14
N TYR A 345 18.43 15.16 -14.52
CA TYR A 345 18.82 16.42 -15.16
C TYR A 345 19.70 16.20 -16.39
N ASN A 346 20.69 15.30 -16.32
CA ASN A 346 21.52 14.94 -17.47
C ASN A 346 20.67 14.36 -18.61
N LEU A 347 19.64 13.57 -18.29
CA LEU A 347 18.72 13.03 -19.29
C LEU A 347 17.93 14.15 -19.98
N ILE A 348 17.43 15.12 -19.22
CA ILE A 348 16.72 16.29 -19.75
C ILE A 348 17.63 17.14 -20.62
N GLU A 349 18.87 17.37 -20.18
CA GLU A 349 19.87 18.08 -20.97
C GLU A 349 20.08 17.40 -22.33
N LYS A 350 20.24 16.07 -22.34
CA LYS A 350 20.37 15.28 -23.57
C LYS A 350 19.12 15.33 -24.46
N ILE A 351 17.93 15.34 -23.87
CA ILE A 351 16.67 15.45 -24.63
C ILE A 351 16.55 16.82 -25.29
N LEU A 352 16.81 17.89 -24.54
CA LEU A 352 16.53 19.27 -24.99
C LEU A 352 17.64 19.86 -25.87
N ASN A 353 18.89 19.45 -25.67
CA ASN A 353 20.05 20.02 -26.36
C ASN A 353 20.56 19.16 -27.53
N ASP A 354 20.04 17.94 -27.71
CA ASP A 354 20.38 17.10 -28.86
C ASP A 354 19.41 17.38 -30.02
N ASN A 355 19.87 18.18 -30.97
CA ASN A 355 19.09 18.54 -32.17
C ASN A 355 18.65 17.32 -33.02
N SER A 356 19.29 16.16 -32.85
CA SER A 356 18.93 14.93 -33.56
C SER A 356 18.03 13.99 -32.75
N PHE A 357 17.60 14.39 -31.54
CA PHE A 357 16.72 13.58 -30.69
C PHE A 357 15.37 13.28 -31.37
N ILE A 358 14.72 14.30 -31.92
CA ILE A 358 13.42 14.17 -32.58
C ILE A 358 13.53 13.32 -33.85
N ASP A 359 14.58 13.49 -34.65
CA ASP A 359 14.79 12.70 -35.86
C ASP A 359 14.95 11.21 -35.55
N ARG A 360 15.75 10.87 -34.53
CA ARG A 360 15.86 9.47 -34.06
C ARG A 360 14.54 8.91 -33.55
N LEU A 361 13.68 9.74 -32.98
CA LEU A 361 12.36 9.31 -32.55
C LEU A 361 11.45 9.04 -33.75
N LYS A 362 11.48 9.93 -34.77
CA LYS A 362 10.72 9.76 -36.02
C LYS A 362 11.13 8.49 -36.78
N GLU A 363 12.39 8.08 -36.71
CA GLU A 363 12.88 6.81 -37.27
C GLU A 363 12.35 5.56 -36.55
N ARG A 364 11.86 5.69 -35.32
CA ARG A 364 11.44 4.56 -34.45
C ARG A 364 9.95 4.53 -34.15
N VAL A 365 9.19 5.55 -34.58
CA VAL A 365 7.75 5.69 -34.32
C VAL A 365 6.99 5.61 -35.64
N ASP A 366 6.30 4.49 -35.86
CA ASP A 366 5.64 4.21 -37.15
C ASP A 366 4.36 5.01 -37.39
N THR A 367 3.61 5.34 -36.33
CA THR A 367 2.23 5.87 -36.45
C THR A 367 2.11 7.37 -36.21
N GLY A 368 3.22 8.07 -35.91
CA GLY A 368 3.23 9.48 -35.52
C GLY A 368 2.55 9.79 -34.18
N SER A 369 2.03 8.77 -33.50
CA SER A 369 1.36 8.87 -32.20
C SER A 369 2.21 8.21 -31.11
N ILE A 370 2.43 8.92 -30.00
CA ILE A 370 3.21 8.46 -28.86
C ILE A 370 2.45 8.62 -27.54
N ALA A 371 2.66 7.70 -26.61
CA ALA A 371 2.21 7.83 -25.23
C ALA A 371 3.42 7.84 -24.31
N ILE A 372 3.37 8.64 -23.24
CA ILE A 372 4.47 8.78 -22.29
C ILE A 372 4.14 8.05 -20.98
N TYR A 373 4.98 7.11 -20.57
CA TYR A 373 4.87 6.42 -19.28
C TYR A 373 5.80 7.05 -18.23
N GLY A 374 5.23 7.49 -17.10
CA GLY A 374 5.95 8.04 -15.95
C GLY A 374 5.99 9.57 -15.96
N MET A 375 4.97 10.21 -15.40
CA MET A 375 4.72 11.66 -15.49
C MET A 375 5.43 12.47 -14.39
N HIS A 376 6.65 12.05 -14.06
CA HIS A 376 7.59 12.81 -13.24
C HIS A 376 8.31 13.88 -14.09
N LEU A 377 9.53 14.27 -13.70
CA LEU A 377 10.25 15.36 -14.35
C LEU A 377 10.51 15.09 -15.84
N VAL A 378 11.06 13.92 -16.18
CA VAL A 378 11.44 13.56 -17.57
C VAL A 378 10.21 13.42 -18.46
N GLY A 379 9.17 12.71 -18.01
CA GLY A 379 7.94 12.50 -18.79
C GLY A 379 7.23 13.81 -19.12
N ARG A 380 7.12 14.73 -18.16
CA ARG A 380 6.55 16.07 -18.40
C ARG A 380 7.38 16.89 -19.39
N THR A 381 8.70 16.79 -19.31
CA THR A 381 9.60 17.41 -20.30
C THR A 381 9.34 16.83 -21.70
N LEU A 382 9.22 15.51 -21.84
CA LEU A 382 8.93 14.86 -23.13
C LEU A 382 7.60 15.33 -23.72
N VAL A 383 6.52 15.36 -22.93
CA VAL A 383 5.22 15.85 -23.42
C VAL A 383 5.33 17.27 -23.96
N ASN A 384 5.96 18.18 -23.21
CA ASN A 384 6.11 19.56 -23.67
C ASN A 384 7.02 19.71 -24.90
N HIS A 385 8.08 18.91 -24.98
CA HIS A 385 9.06 18.98 -26.06
C HIS A 385 8.54 18.35 -27.36
N LEU A 386 7.75 17.28 -27.26
CA LEU A 386 7.33 16.46 -28.41
C LEU A 386 5.92 16.77 -28.93
N ARG A 387 5.07 17.50 -28.19
CA ARG A 387 3.67 17.77 -28.58
C ARG A 387 3.46 18.48 -29.92
N ASN A 388 4.49 19.10 -30.48
CA ASN A 388 4.42 19.76 -31.79
C ASN A 388 4.83 18.82 -32.95
N ASP A 389 5.49 17.71 -32.63
CA ASP A 389 6.05 16.75 -33.59
C ASP A 389 5.28 15.43 -33.63
N PHE A 390 4.57 15.09 -32.55
CA PHE A 390 3.82 13.85 -32.40
C PHE A 390 2.44 14.11 -31.81
N ASP A 391 1.47 13.29 -32.20
CA ASP A 391 0.20 13.19 -31.49
C ASP A 391 0.43 12.49 -30.14
N ILE A 392 0.00 13.12 -29.04
CA ILE A 392 0.12 12.56 -27.68
C ILE A 392 -1.29 12.39 -27.12
N PRO A 393 -1.99 11.29 -27.45
CA PRO A 393 -3.39 11.12 -27.09
C PRO A 393 -3.57 10.91 -25.58
N TYR A 394 -2.55 10.35 -24.92
CA TYR A 394 -2.58 10.08 -23.49
C TYR A 394 -1.19 9.86 -22.89
N CYS A 395 -1.11 9.96 -21.57
CA CYS A 395 0.02 9.59 -20.75
C CYS A 395 -0.36 8.48 -19.76
N ILE A 396 0.63 7.79 -19.22
CA ILE A 396 0.44 6.67 -18.30
C ILE A 396 1.20 6.94 -17.00
N ASP A 397 0.48 7.05 -15.88
CA ASP A 397 1.09 7.17 -14.56
C ASP A 397 0.10 6.76 -13.48
N LYS A 398 0.45 5.72 -12.71
CA LYS A 398 -0.41 5.19 -11.65
C LYS A 398 -0.75 6.22 -10.57
N ALA A 399 0.18 7.10 -10.21
CA ALA A 399 -0.03 8.08 -9.13
C ALA A 399 -0.76 9.34 -9.62
N MET A 400 -0.94 9.49 -10.93
CA MET A 400 -1.62 10.61 -11.55
C MET A 400 -2.83 10.18 -12.38
N ASP A 401 -3.39 9.00 -12.12
CA ASP A 401 -4.59 8.50 -12.78
C ASP A 401 -5.75 9.51 -12.70
N GLY A 402 -6.50 9.64 -13.78
CA GLY A 402 -7.60 10.60 -13.93
C GLY A 402 -7.19 12.07 -14.07
N LYS A 403 -5.90 12.41 -14.01
CA LYS A 403 -5.42 13.80 -14.17
C LYS A 403 -5.11 14.13 -15.63
N SER A 404 -4.69 15.36 -15.88
CA SER A 404 -4.15 15.77 -17.17
C SER A 404 -2.89 16.62 -17.01
N PHE A 405 -2.07 16.65 -18.05
CA PHE A 405 -0.90 17.52 -18.15
C PHE A 405 -0.83 18.14 -19.54
N GLY A 406 -0.87 19.48 -19.63
CA GLY A 406 -0.85 20.17 -20.91
C GLY A 406 -2.01 19.78 -21.84
N ASN A 407 -3.20 19.55 -21.27
CA ASN A 407 -4.41 19.03 -21.93
C ASN A 407 -4.32 17.56 -22.41
N VAL A 408 -3.24 16.84 -22.10
CA VAL A 408 -3.14 15.40 -22.35
C VAL A 408 -3.64 14.65 -21.12
N PRO A 409 -4.63 13.75 -21.25
CA PRO A 409 -5.12 12.95 -20.13
C PRO A 409 -4.08 11.92 -19.68
N ILE A 410 -4.07 11.62 -18.38
CA ILE A 410 -3.17 10.68 -17.72
C ILE A 410 -4.01 9.53 -17.16
N TYR A 411 -3.64 8.30 -17.50
CA TYR A 411 -4.33 7.09 -17.07
C TYR A 411 -3.44 6.19 -16.22
N GLY A 412 -4.05 5.52 -15.25
CA GLY A 412 -3.44 4.46 -14.48
C GLY A 412 -3.25 3.20 -15.34
N THR A 413 -2.47 2.26 -14.82
CA THR A 413 -2.15 1.03 -15.56
C THR A 413 -3.36 0.13 -15.78
N TYR A 414 -4.41 0.25 -14.97
CA TYR A 414 -5.65 -0.52 -15.11
C TYR A 414 -6.49 -0.08 -16.32
N ASP A 415 -6.51 1.23 -16.59
CA ASP A 415 -7.30 1.81 -17.68
C ASP A 415 -6.69 1.57 -19.06
N LEU A 416 -5.44 1.08 -19.11
CA LEU A 416 -4.73 0.79 -20.36
C LEU A 416 -5.51 -0.16 -21.27
N ARG A 417 -6.31 -1.07 -20.73
CA ARG A 417 -7.11 -2.05 -21.50
C ARG A 417 -8.16 -1.41 -22.39
N LYS A 418 -8.54 -0.16 -22.12
CA LYS A 418 -9.55 0.60 -22.86
C LYS A 418 -8.99 1.24 -24.14
N PHE A 419 -7.67 1.25 -24.33
CA PHE A 419 -7.01 1.90 -25.46
C PHE A 419 -6.65 0.93 -26.58
N GLU A 420 -6.76 1.41 -27.82
CA GLU A 420 -6.14 0.76 -28.97
C GLU A 420 -4.61 0.80 -28.84
N LYS A 421 -3.94 -0.31 -29.16
CA LYS A 421 -2.50 -0.51 -28.89
C LYS A 421 -1.59 -0.10 -30.05
N ASN A 422 -2.05 0.85 -30.85
CA ASN A 422 -1.37 1.33 -32.06
C ASN A 422 -0.41 2.50 -31.80
N THR A 423 -0.30 2.93 -30.55
CA THR A 423 0.54 4.05 -30.10
C THR A 423 1.88 3.52 -29.57
N THR A 424 2.99 4.16 -29.94
CA THR A 424 4.31 3.83 -29.38
C THR A 424 4.44 4.38 -27.96
N VAL A 425 4.77 3.54 -26.98
CA VAL A 425 4.92 3.98 -25.59
C VAL A 425 6.38 4.27 -25.28
N ILE A 426 6.68 5.49 -24.81
CA ILE A 426 8.01 5.89 -24.34
C ILE A 426 8.03 5.79 -22.81
N ILE A 427 8.88 4.91 -22.28
CA ILE A 427 9.11 4.79 -20.84
C ILE A 427 10.13 5.84 -20.42
N SER A 428 9.68 6.86 -19.66
CA SER A 428 10.54 7.97 -19.22
C SER A 428 11.16 7.78 -17.83
N LEU A 429 11.18 6.55 -17.33
CA LEU A 429 11.78 6.22 -16.04
C LEU A 429 13.29 6.04 -16.14
N ASP A 430 13.99 6.38 -15.06
CA ASP A 430 15.42 6.14 -14.88
C ASP A 430 15.72 4.89 -14.03
N GLN A 431 14.69 4.18 -13.55
CA GLN A 431 14.79 2.92 -12.83
C GLN A 431 13.56 2.05 -13.13
N ASN A 432 13.69 0.73 -12.93
CA ASN A 432 12.60 -0.25 -13.11
C ASN A 432 11.97 -0.25 -14.53
N GLU A 433 12.67 0.27 -15.53
CA GLU A 433 12.18 0.41 -16.90
C GLU A 433 11.80 -0.95 -17.53
N ASN A 434 12.56 -2.01 -17.24
CA ASN A 434 12.26 -3.36 -17.71
C ASN A 434 10.96 -3.93 -17.10
N ALA A 435 10.72 -3.70 -15.81
CA ALA A 435 9.49 -4.18 -15.16
C ALA A 435 8.25 -3.50 -15.75
N VAL A 436 8.36 -2.21 -16.10
CA VAL A 436 7.31 -1.47 -16.79
C VAL A 436 7.15 -1.94 -18.23
N LYS A 437 8.25 -2.20 -18.94
CA LYS A 437 8.19 -2.77 -20.30
C LYS A 437 7.44 -4.09 -20.31
N ASP A 438 7.74 -5.00 -19.39
CA ASP A 438 7.05 -6.29 -19.25
C ASP A 438 5.57 -6.11 -18.91
N LEU A 439 5.20 -5.09 -18.12
CA LEU A 439 3.81 -4.74 -17.85
C LEU A 439 3.09 -4.26 -19.12
N LEU A 440 3.70 -3.37 -19.89
CA LEU A 440 3.10 -2.84 -21.12
C LEU A 440 2.93 -3.91 -22.20
N ILE A 441 3.90 -4.82 -22.33
CA ILE A 441 3.80 -5.99 -23.23
C ILE A 441 2.59 -6.86 -22.84
N ARG A 442 2.43 -7.13 -21.54
CA ARG A 442 1.27 -7.90 -21.03
C ARG A 442 -0.06 -7.21 -21.28
N GLU A 443 -0.08 -5.88 -21.24
CA GLU A 443 -1.26 -5.07 -21.57
C GLU A 443 -1.46 -4.88 -23.09
N GLY A 444 -0.66 -5.55 -23.93
CA GLY A 444 -0.85 -5.63 -25.38
C GLY A 444 -0.11 -4.59 -26.21
N TYR A 445 0.78 -3.79 -25.62
CA TYR A 445 1.63 -2.86 -26.39
C TYR A 445 2.78 -3.59 -27.08
N SER A 446 2.89 -3.39 -28.39
CA SER A 446 3.95 -3.99 -29.23
C SER A 446 5.14 -3.07 -29.47
N SER A 447 4.92 -1.74 -29.50
CA SER A 447 5.95 -0.73 -29.71
C SER A 447 6.25 0.04 -28.42
N ILE A 448 7.41 -0.26 -27.81
CA ILE A 448 7.84 0.32 -26.53
C ILE A 448 9.30 0.76 -26.65
N LEU A 449 9.56 2.02 -26.33
CA LEU A 449 10.90 2.62 -26.35
C LEU A 449 11.32 3.02 -24.93
N LEU A 450 12.57 2.71 -24.56
CA LEU A 450 13.15 3.20 -23.31
C LEU A 450 13.81 4.55 -23.56
N ILE A 451 13.63 5.53 -22.68
CA ILE A 451 14.21 6.86 -22.87
C ILE A 451 15.74 6.81 -22.98
N ARG A 452 16.38 5.87 -22.28
CA ARG A 452 17.83 5.66 -22.33
C ARG A 452 18.34 5.21 -23.69
N ASP A 453 17.51 4.51 -24.47
CA ASP A 453 17.86 4.06 -25.82
C ASP A 453 17.72 5.19 -26.87
N LEU A 454 17.15 6.32 -26.46
CA LEU A 454 16.87 7.48 -27.33
C LEU A 454 17.84 8.64 -27.10
N VAL A 455 18.51 8.69 -25.95
CA VAL A 455 19.53 9.69 -25.63
C VAL A 455 20.93 9.11 -25.84
N LYS A 456 21.88 9.92 -26.32
CA LYS A 456 23.30 9.53 -26.45
C LYS A 456 24.11 10.09 -25.30
#